data_AF-A0A2W5R6D7-F1
#
_entry.id   AF-A0A2W5R6D7-F1
#
_cell.length_a   1.000
_cell.length_b   1.000
_cell.length_c   1.000
_cell.angle_alpha   90.00
_cell.angle_beta   90.00
_cell.angle_gamma   90.00
#
_symmetry.space_group_name_H-M   'P 1'
#
loop_
_entity.id
_entity.type
_entity.pdbx_description
1 polymer ?
#
loop_
_entity_poly.entity_id
_entity_poly.type
_entity_poly.pdbx_seq_one_letter_code
_entity_poly.pdbx_strand_id
1 'polypeptide(L)'
;MSSRPAKPTPPSARRSSGSKPQIFLRRAGWHETYNDLVFIGLILAIAWVPLPFGSNLAIFWVLNAVIFGGLLILFELGVLANGGRRPVAMRRLWLPMVLFCGLLAWIVVQLATWVPAGWESSFWALARDVLTQMPDAPSVDGRISADPDSGVLGLIRLLTCAVAFYLALQLCRDRRRADLFALMLVLIASAYAVYGIVQFLAFPTTLLWIEKTAYLGSVTSTFVNRNSYATYAGIGVVMSFGLLAELAQRSSFGTEVPWTYRLGALVDALVRRGMPIFVAILAIGIALLWTGSRAGIVASFAGAFVFVILAATLGKRRLIALVLSGLAILAIAGGLVAYGELFVQRLNNEGGSETRWYVVRTTFQAALDVPWTGFGYGSFDRVYAVYRDAGLDFILHWDKAHNTYVELLFELGIPAFTAFIVLGGSVLIQLIRNLYGREMPPMLSLSALAASAVVFVHAFVDFSLQIQAVAITYWAILGAGLAQSWSRRLDVSL
;
A
#
# COMPACT_ATOMS: atom_id res chain seq x y z
N MET A 1 -84.99 20.93 -10.28
CA MET A 1 -83.88 21.65 -9.63
C MET A 1 -82.93 20.61 -9.07
N SER A 2 -81.72 20.52 -9.64
CA SER A 2 -80.79 19.40 -9.47
C SER A 2 -79.81 19.62 -8.32
N SER A 3 -79.71 18.65 -7.43
CA SER A 3 -78.67 18.54 -6.41
C SER A 3 -77.37 18.02 -7.05
N ARG A 4 -76.36 18.88 -7.17
CA ARG A 4 -74.98 18.47 -7.53
C ARG A 4 -74.27 17.90 -6.29
N PRO A 5 -73.54 16.78 -6.39
CA PRO A 5 -72.65 16.34 -5.31
C PRO A 5 -71.35 17.16 -5.32
N ALA A 6 -70.81 17.41 -4.12
CA ALA A 6 -69.58 18.15 -3.90
C ALA A 6 -68.37 17.42 -4.51
N LYS A 7 -67.49 18.17 -5.19
CA LYS A 7 -66.20 17.67 -5.70
C LYS A 7 -65.26 17.35 -4.53
N PRO A 8 -64.48 16.26 -4.58
CA PRO A 8 -63.42 16.02 -3.61
C PRO A 8 -62.29 17.03 -3.80
N THR A 9 -61.89 17.67 -2.71
CA THR A 9 -60.67 18.49 -2.62
C THR A 9 -59.43 17.62 -2.90
N PRO A 10 -58.50 18.05 -3.78
CA PRO A 10 -57.27 17.30 -4.00
C PRO A 10 -56.39 17.36 -2.75
N PRO A 11 -55.61 16.31 -2.45
CA PRO A 11 -54.72 16.30 -1.31
C PRO A 11 -53.69 17.43 -1.46
N SER A 12 -53.55 18.24 -0.41
CA SER A 12 -52.54 19.28 -0.33
C SER A 12 -51.17 18.67 -0.62
N ALA A 13 -50.57 19.04 -1.75
CA ALA A 13 -49.19 18.75 -2.04
C ALA A 13 -48.34 19.40 -0.94
N ARG A 14 -47.89 18.61 0.04
CA ARG A 14 -46.77 18.98 0.91
C ARG A 14 -45.62 19.28 -0.03
N ARG A 15 -45.37 20.57 -0.27
CA ARG A 15 -44.11 21.05 -0.82
C ARG A 15 -43.02 20.50 0.10
N SER A 16 -42.34 19.45 -0.33
CA SER A 16 -41.08 19.05 0.26
C SER A 16 -40.17 20.25 0.14
N SER A 17 -39.92 20.91 1.27
CA SER A 17 -38.91 21.95 1.36
C SER A 17 -37.62 21.33 0.83
N GLY A 18 -37.15 21.82 -0.31
CA GLY A 18 -35.91 21.36 -0.93
C GLY A 18 -34.82 21.33 0.13
N SER A 19 -34.34 20.13 0.43
CA SER A 19 -33.12 19.93 1.20
C SER A 19 -31.98 20.54 0.40
N LYS A 20 -31.69 21.80 0.69
CA LYS A 20 -30.42 22.42 0.29
C LYS A 20 -29.31 21.43 0.64
N PRO A 21 -28.34 21.19 -0.25
CA PRO A 21 -27.18 20.39 0.12
C PRO A 21 -26.45 21.16 1.23
N GLN A 22 -26.64 20.73 2.48
CA GLN A 22 -25.85 21.20 3.60
C GLN A 22 -24.44 20.63 3.42
N ILE A 23 -23.64 21.32 2.62
CA ILE A 23 -22.20 21.17 2.62
C ILE A 23 -21.73 21.66 3.98
N PHE A 24 -21.29 20.67 4.78
CA PHE A 24 -20.13 20.73 5.66
C PHE A 24 -19.92 22.04 6.42
N LEU A 25 -20.36 22.05 7.67
CA LEU A 25 -19.66 22.58 8.86
C LEU A 25 -20.70 22.62 9.98
N ARG A 26 -21.12 21.43 10.44
CA ARG A 26 -21.66 21.35 11.80
C ARG A 26 -20.51 21.75 12.70
N ARG A 27 -20.69 22.70 13.63
CA ARG A 27 -19.66 23.09 14.61
C ARG A 27 -19.15 21.82 15.29
N ALA A 28 -18.01 21.33 14.82
CA ALA A 28 -17.28 20.22 15.39
C ALA A 28 -16.89 20.62 16.81
N GLY A 29 -17.14 19.74 17.79
CA GLY A 29 -16.52 19.91 19.10
C GLY A 29 -14.99 19.91 18.94
N TRP A 30 -14.27 20.54 19.86
CA TRP A 30 -12.79 20.62 19.83
C TRP A 30 -12.09 19.28 19.55
N HIS A 31 -12.67 18.16 20.00
CA HIS A 31 -12.19 16.80 19.74
C HIS A 31 -12.21 16.38 18.26
N GLU A 32 -13.25 16.74 17.53
CA GLU A 32 -13.34 16.46 16.10
C GLU A 32 -12.32 17.30 15.33
N THR A 33 -12.10 18.55 15.73
CA THR A 33 -11.07 19.42 15.15
C THR A 33 -9.65 18.90 15.38
N TYR A 34 -9.34 18.40 16.58
CA TYR A 34 -8.00 17.84 16.87
C TYR A 34 -7.67 16.62 16.01
N ASN A 35 -8.59 15.66 15.98
CA ASN A 35 -8.45 14.44 15.18
C ASN A 35 -8.37 14.73 13.68
N ASP A 36 -8.99 15.81 13.23
CA ASP A 36 -8.90 16.29 11.85
C ASP A 36 -7.51 16.85 11.53
N LEU A 37 -6.88 17.56 12.46
CA LEU A 37 -5.51 18.04 12.28
C LEU A 37 -4.52 16.88 12.17
N VAL A 38 -4.60 15.88 13.06
CA VAL A 38 -3.77 14.67 12.98
C VAL A 38 -4.03 13.91 11.68
N PHE A 39 -5.29 13.83 11.26
CA PHE A 39 -5.66 13.21 9.98
C PHE A 39 -5.09 13.94 8.78
N ILE A 40 -5.16 15.27 8.74
CA ILE A 40 -4.52 16.08 7.69
C ILE A 40 -3.01 15.84 7.70
N GLY A 41 -2.39 15.81 8.89
CA GLY A 41 -0.98 15.46 9.05
C GLY A 41 -0.63 14.09 8.47
N LEU A 42 -1.46 13.06 8.70
CA LEU A 42 -1.31 11.73 8.10
C LEU A 42 -1.39 11.78 6.56
N ILE A 43 -2.35 12.52 5.99
CA ILE A 43 -2.46 12.67 4.54
C ILE A 43 -1.24 13.36 3.95
N LEU A 44 -0.78 14.44 4.57
CA LEU A 44 0.42 15.17 4.14
C LEU A 44 1.67 14.30 4.24
N ALA A 45 1.80 13.51 5.31
CA ALA A 45 2.89 12.55 5.47
C ALA A 45 2.86 11.48 4.37
N ILE A 46 1.69 10.88 4.08
CA ILE A 46 1.56 9.91 2.98
C ILE A 46 1.84 10.56 1.62
N ALA A 47 1.44 11.81 1.41
CA ALA A 47 1.76 12.56 0.19
C ALA A 47 3.26 12.85 0.06
N TRP A 48 3.96 13.06 1.19
CA TRP A 48 5.39 13.34 1.25
C TRP A 48 6.25 12.11 0.95
N VAL A 49 5.94 10.93 1.50
CA VAL A 49 6.83 9.76 1.47
C VAL A 49 7.29 9.36 0.04
N PRO A 50 6.47 9.43 -1.03
CA PRO A 50 6.95 9.10 -2.37
C PRO A 50 7.89 10.15 -2.98
N LEU A 51 7.84 11.41 -2.52
CA LEU A 51 8.56 12.53 -3.13
C LEU A 51 10.08 12.34 -3.11
N PRO A 52 10.73 12.06 -1.97
CA PRO A 52 12.18 11.93 -1.93
C PRO A 52 12.62 10.55 -2.42
N PHE A 53 12.72 10.37 -3.75
CA PHE A 53 13.24 9.14 -4.35
C PHE A 53 12.44 7.86 -3.98
N GLY A 54 11.14 7.98 -3.74
CA GLY A 54 10.31 6.89 -3.20
C GLY A 54 10.63 6.52 -1.74
N SER A 55 11.34 7.41 -1.02
CA SER A 55 11.98 7.15 0.27
C SER A 55 12.89 5.92 0.23
N ASN A 56 13.77 5.83 -0.77
CA ASN A 56 14.72 4.71 -0.91
C ASN A 56 16.06 4.93 -0.18
N LEU A 57 16.24 6.04 0.55
CA LEU A 57 17.47 6.34 1.29
C LEU A 57 17.23 6.32 2.80
N ALA A 58 18.22 5.86 3.57
CA ALA A 58 18.13 5.71 5.02
C ALA A 58 17.76 7.02 5.75
N ILE A 59 18.26 8.17 5.28
CA ILE A 59 17.92 9.48 5.85
C ILE A 59 16.41 9.75 5.81
N PHE A 60 15.74 9.35 4.73
CA PHE A 60 14.29 9.51 4.60
C PHE A 60 13.53 8.49 5.43
N TRP A 61 14.10 7.31 5.69
CA TRP A 61 13.50 6.35 6.60
C TRP A 61 13.41 6.89 8.02
N VAL A 62 14.49 7.50 8.51
CA VAL A 62 14.54 8.14 9.82
C VAL A 62 13.63 9.37 9.87
N LEU A 63 13.67 10.22 8.85
CA LEU A 63 12.78 11.39 8.77
C LEU A 63 11.30 10.99 8.82
N ASN A 64 10.92 9.98 8.04
CA ASN A 64 9.55 9.47 8.04
C ASN A 64 9.19 8.86 9.41
N ALA A 65 10.12 8.18 10.09
CA ALA A 65 9.88 7.69 11.44
C ALA A 65 9.61 8.82 12.44
N VAL A 66 10.34 9.95 12.34
CA VAL A 66 10.08 11.14 13.15
C VAL A 66 8.70 11.74 12.84
N ILE A 67 8.34 11.86 11.56
CA ILE A 67 7.04 12.42 11.14
C ILE A 67 5.88 11.54 11.66
N PHE A 68 5.90 10.24 11.35
CA PHE A 68 4.83 9.32 11.76
C PHE A 68 4.82 9.10 13.27
N GLY A 69 5.99 9.01 13.92
CA GLY A 69 6.11 8.93 15.38
C GLY A 69 5.57 10.18 16.07
N GLY A 70 5.87 11.37 15.56
CA GLY A 70 5.30 12.63 16.02
C GLY A 70 3.78 12.66 15.88
N LEU A 71 3.24 12.22 14.74
CA LEU A 71 1.79 12.09 14.54
C LEU A 71 1.14 11.07 15.50
N LEU A 72 1.83 9.97 15.82
CA LEU A 72 1.36 9.02 16.83
C LEU A 72 1.32 9.63 18.23
N ILE A 73 2.37 10.34 18.63
CA ILE A 73 2.42 11.03 19.92
C ILE A 73 1.29 12.05 20.00
N LEU A 74 1.10 12.87 18.96
CA LEU A 74 -0.02 13.80 18.90
C LEU A 74 -1.36 13.06 19.01
N PHE A 75 -1.56 11.99 18.25
CA PHE A 75 -2.80 11.21 18.34
C PHE A 75 -3.07 10.72 19.77
N GLU A 76 -2.10 10.07 20.42
CA GLU A 76 -2.28 9.51 21.77
C GLU A 76 -2.42 10.59 22.85
N LEU A 77 -1.71 11.73 22.73
CA LEU A 77 -1.91 12.88 23.62
C LEU A 77 -3.34 13.43 23.50
N GLY A 78 -3.88 13.49 22.29
CA GLY A 78 -5.27 13.86 22.07
C GLY A 78 -6.25 12.85 22.66
N VAL A 79 -5.96 11.55 22.60
CA VAL A 79 -6.78 10.52 23.24
C VAL A 79 -6.77 10.71 24.77
N LEU A 80 -5.59 10.93 25.38
CA LEU A 80 -5.44 11.12 26.82
C LEU A 80 -6.16 12.39 27.31
N ALA A 81 -5.96 13.52 26.63
CA ALA A 81 -6.59 14.80 26.99
C ALA A 81 -8.13 14.76 26.93
N ASN A 82 -8.70 13.82 26.17
CA ASN A 82 -10.12 13.75 25.86
C ASN A 82 -10.84 12.55 26.51
N GLY A 83 -10.25 11.93 27.54
CA GLY A 83 -10.90 10.85 28.30
C GLY A 83 -10.70 9.43 27.74
N GLY A 84 -9.62 9.19 26.98
CA GLY A 84 -8.98 7.88 26.84
C GLY A 84 -9.61 6.88 25.86
N ARG A 85 -10.67 7.23 25.12
CA ARG A 85 -11.36 6.26 24.25
C ARG A 85 -10.83 6.27 22.82
N ARG A 86 -10.15 5.18 22.45
CA ARG A 86 -9.72 4.92 21.07
C ARG A 86 -10.92 4.49 20.21
N PRO A 87 -11.07 5.01 18.98
CA PRO A 87 -12.16 4.61 18.07
C PRO A 87 -12.21 3.11 17.77
N VAL A 88 -11.07 2.43 17.76
CA VAL A 88 -10.93 0.98 17.58
C VAL A 88 -10.23 0.37 18.79
N ALA A 89 -10.88 -0.60 19.43
CA ALA A 89 -10.32 -1.34 20.55
C ALA A 89 -9.20 -2.29 20.12
N MET A 90 -8.06 -2.24 20.83
CA MET A 90 -6.87 -3.06 20.55
C MET A 90 -7.12 -4.56 20.68
N ARG A 91 -8.08 -4.97 21.52
CA ARG A 91 -8.47 -6.38 21.65
C ARG A 91 -8.93 -7.00 20.32
N ARG A 92 -9.44 -6.19 19.38
CA ARG A 92 -9.81 -6.67 18.03
C ARG A 92 -8.59 -7.07 17.19
N LEU A 93 -7.40 -6.62 17.57
CA LEU A 93 -6.13 -6.84 16.88
C LEU A 93 -5.17 -7.74 17.67
N TRP A 94 -5.64 -8.47 18.69
CA TRP A 94 -4.75 -9.19 19.61
C TRP A 94 -3.78 -10.13 18.87
N LEU A 95 -4.25 -10.90 17.89
CA LEU A 95 -3.41 -11.84 17.14
C LEU A 95 -2.36 -11.10 16.27
N PRO A 96 -2.75 -10.14 15.39
CA PRO A 96 -1.77 -9.30 14.70
C PRO A 96 -0.77 -8.62 15.65
N MET A 97 -1.23 -8.10 16.79
CA MET A 97 -0.36 -7.43 17.76
C MET A 97 0.65 -8.39 18.38
N VAL A 98 0.24 -9.58 18.81
CA VAL A 98 1.14 -10.59 19.39
C VAL A 98 2.17 -11.04 18.35
N LEU A 99 1.75 -11.33 17.12
CA LEU A 99 2.66 -11.71 16.03
C LEU A 99 3.65 -10.60 15.70
N PHE A 100 3.18 -9.35 15.65
CA PHE A 100 4.03 -8.19 15.37
C PHE A 100 5.02 -7.93 16.51
N CYS A 101 4.59 -7.99 17.77
CA CYS A 101 5.49 -7.85 18.93
C CYS A 101 6.51 -8.99 18.99
N GLY A 102 6.09 -10.22 18.67
CA GLY A 102 6.99 -11.37 18.56
C GLY A 102 8.03 -11.19 17.46
N LEU A 103 7.64 -10.67 16.29
CA LEU A 103 8.56 -10.34 15.20
C LEU A 103 9.56 -9.26 15.60
N LEU A 104 9.11 -8.18 16.24
CA LEU A 104 10.01 -7.13 16.74
C LEU A 104 10.97 -7.67 17.79
N ALA A 105 10.48 -8.47 18.73
CA ALA A 105 11.31 -9.12 19.74
C ALA A 105 12.36 -10.04 19.08
N TRP A 106 11.98 -10.81 18.06
CA TRP A 106 12.91 -11.64 17.30
C TRP A 106 14.01 -10.82 16.62
N ILE A 107 13.65 -9.71 15.96
CA ILE A 107 14.65 -8.85 15.33
C ILE A 107 15.58 -8.23 16.39
N VAL A 108 15.05 -7.83 17.55
CA VAL A 108 15.89 -7.34 18.67
C VAL A 108 16.84 -8.44 19.18
N VAL A 109 16.39 -9.70 19.25
CA VAL A 109 17.25 -10.86 19.55
C VAL A 109 18.32 -11.03 18.48
N GLN A 110 18.01 -10.83 17.20
CA GLN A 110 19.01 -10.90 16.14
C GLN A 110 20.12 -9.84 16.31
N LEU A 111 19.81 -8.70 16.90
CA LEU A 111 20.73 -7.59 17.16
C LEU A 111 21.48 -7.70 18.49
N ALA A 112 21.04 -8.59 19.38
CA ALA A 112 21.59 -8.73 20.71
C ALA A 112 22.98 -9.36 20.73
N THR A 113 23.85 -8.86 21.60
CA THR A 113 25.20 -9.40 21.85
C THR A 113 25.23 -10.54 22.87
N TRP A 114 24.10 -10.82 23.52
CA TRP A 114 23.98 -11.82 24.59
C TRP A 114 23.46 -13.18 24.11
N VAL A 115 23.41 -13.41 22.80
CA VAL A 115 22.95 -14.68 22.22
C VAL A 115 23.95 -15.81 22.48
N PRO A 116 23.50 -17.08 22.57
CA PRO A 116 24.43 -18.21 22.71
C PRO A 116 25.42 -18.29 21.55
N ALA A 117 26.66 -18.68 21.82
CA ALA A 117 27.72 -18.75 20.80
C ALA A 117 27.35 -19.59 19.56
N GLY A 118 26.54 -20.64 19.74
CA GLY A 118 26.06 -21.48 18.64
C GLY A 118 25.02 -20.82 17.72
N TRP A 119 24.50 -19.65 18.08
CA TRP A 119 23.58 -18.86 17.26
C TRP A 119 24.25 -17.64 16.63
N GLU A 120 25.50 -17.35 17.02
CA GLU A 120 26.27 -16.28 16.40
C GLU A 120 26.51 -16.59 14.93
N SER A 121 26.42 -15.55 14.10
CA SER A 121 26.77 -15.66 12.70
C SER A 121 28.25 -16.01 12.54
N SER A 122 28.56 -16.91 11.61
CA SER A 122 29.93 -17.27 11.25
C SER A 122 30.77 -16.07 10.79
N PHE A 123 30.14 -15.00 10.32
CA PHE A 123 30.81 -13.74 9.99
C PHE A 123 31.51 -13.10 11.20
N TRP A 124 30.97 -13.24 12.41
CA TRP A 124 31.61 -12.71 13.62
C TRP A 124 32.81 -13.55 14.05
N ALA A 125 32.77 -14.87 13.82
CA ALA A 125 33.94 -15.73 14.03
C ALA A 125 35.07 -15.32 13.08
N LEU A 126 34.77 -15.14 11.79
CA LEU A 126 35.76 -14.67 10.80
C LEU A 126 36.32 -13.29 11.16
N ALA A 127 35.47 -12.36 11.61
CA ALA A 127 35.92 -11.03 12.04
C ALA A 127 36.88 -11.12 13.24
N ARG A 128 36.59 -11.96 14.23
CA ARG A 128 37.49 -12.19 15.39
C ARG A 128 38.83 -12.79 14.96
N ASP A 129 38.83 -13.76 14.05
CA ASP A 129 40.05 -14.40 13.56
C ASP A 129 40.96 -13.41 12.81
N VAL A 130 40.40 -12.42 12.12
CA VAL A 130 41.17 -11.35 11.46
C VAL A 130 41.64 -10.30 12.46
N LEU A 131 40.76 -9.86 13.37
CA LEU A 131 41.09 -8.81 14.33
C LEU A 131 42.14 -9.24 15.36
N THR A 132 42.17 -10.52 15.74
CA THR A 132 43.22 -11.07 16.62
C THR A 132 44.63 -11.00 16.03
N GLN A 133 44.76 -10.82 14.71
CA GLN A 133 46.05 -10.63 14.03
C GLN A 133 46.51 -9.17 14.03
N MET A 134 45.66 -8.23 14.45
CA MET A 134 45.95 -6.81 14.46
C MET A 134 46.25 -6.34 15.90
N PRO A 135 47.39 -5.66 16.15
CA PRO A 135 47.66 -5.04 17.44
C PRO A 135 46.57 -4.02 17.81
N ASP A 136 46.15 -4.00 19.07
CA ASP A 136 45.15 -3.07 19.63
C ASP A 136 43.74 -3.13 19.01
N ALA A 137 43.41 -4.20 18.29
CA ALA A 137 42.09 -4.36 17.73
C ALA A 137 41.01 -4.51 18.83
N PRO A 138 39.86 -3.83 18.69
CA PRO A 138 38.77 -3.96 19.65
C PRO A 138 38.19 -5.39 19.60
N SER A 139 37.84 -5.93 20.77
CA SER A 139 37.05 -7.17 20.84
C SER A 139 35.66 -6.94 20.26
N VAL A 140 35.19 -7.88 19.44
CA VAL A 140 33.89 -7.79 18.79
C VAL A 140 32.96 -8.89 19.31
N ASP A 141 31.83 -8.46 19.87
CA ASP A 141 30.77 -9.36 20.32
C ASP A 141 30.01 -9.94 19.12
N GLY A 142 29.75 -11.25 19.17
CA GLY A 142 28.96 -11.93 18.15
C GLY A 142 27.47 -11.67 18.29
N ARG A 143 26.76 -11.76 17.16
CA ARG A 143 25.30 -11.59 17.06
C ARG A 143 24.76 -12.57 16.03
N ILE A 144 23.45 -12.81 16.04
CA ILE A 144 22.80 -13.57 14.95
C ILE A 144 22.87 -12.77 13.64
N SER A 145 22.58 -11.46 13.72
CA SER A 145 22.64 -10.59 12.55
C SER A 145 24.10 -10.40 12.10
N ALA A 146 24.34 -10.64 10.82
CA ALA A 146 25.60 -10.33 10.15
C ALA A 146 25.74 -8.83 9.86
N ASP A 147 24.62 -8.08 9.87
CA ASP A 147 24.62 -6.63 9.66
C ASP A 147 23.63 -5.93 10.63
N PRO A 148 24.06 -5.70 11.88
CA PRO A 148 23.18 -5.14 12.91
C PRO A 148 22.67 -3.73 12.58
N ASP A 149 23.48 -2.90 11.91
CA ASP A 149 23.13 -1.52 11.58
C ASP A 149 21.92 -1.47 10.63
N SER A 150 21.94 -2.31 9.60
CA SER A 150 20.80 -2.44 8.67
C SER A 150 19.57 -3.00 9.36
N GLY A 151 19.73 -3.86 10.37
CA GLY A 151 18.61 -4.36 11.19
C GLY A 151 17.95 -3.28 12.05
N VAL A 152 18.74 -2.34 12.61
CA VAL A 152 18.19 -1.17 13.30
C VAL A 152 17.38 -0.29 12.34
N LEU A 153 17.92 -0.01 11.15
CA LEU A 153 17.20 0.75 10.11
C LEU A 153 15.94 0.01 9.63
N GLY A 154 16.02 -1.31 9.51
CA GLY A 154 14.89 -2.19 9.22
C GLY A 154 13.78 -2.06 10.26
N LEU A 155 14.11 -2.13 11.55
CA LEU A 155 13.15 -1.94 12.65
C LEU A 155 12.43 -0.59 12.56
N ILE A 156 13.18 0.49 12.29
CA ILE A 156 12.61 1.83 12.12
C ILE A 156 11.57 1.84 10.99
N ARG A 157 11.88 1.23 9.84
CA ARG A 157 10.94 1.12 8.71
C ARG A 157 9.70 0.33 9.06
N LEU A 158 9.87 -0.83 9.70
CA LEU A 158 8.77 -1.72 10.08
C LEU A 158 7.82 -1.06 11.09
N LEU A 159 8.38 -0.39 12.11
CA LEU A 159 7.62 0.40 13.08
C LEU A 159 6.87 1.56 12.41
N THR A 160 7.51 2.27 11.48
CA THR A 160 6.86 3.37 10.74
C THR A 160 5.64 2.87 9.95
N CYS A 161 5.74 1.70 9.30
CA CYS A 161 4.60 1.07 8.63
C CYS A 161 3.48 0.69 9.62
N ALA A 162 3.82 0.16 10.79
CA ALA A 162 2.84 -0.18 11.83
C ALA A 162 2.14 1.07 12.38
N VAL A 163 2.87 2.17 12.55
CA VAL A 163 2.31 3.47 12.96
C VAL A 163 1.35 4.00 11.89
N ALA A 164 1.72 3.94 10.61
CA ALA A 164 0.86 4.35 9.51
C ALA A 164 -0.43 3.52 9.45
N PHE A 165 -0.33 2.20 9.60
CA PHE A 165 -1.48 1.30 9.73
C PHE A 165 -2.37 1.70 10.92
N TYR A 166 -1.77 1.89 12.10
CA TYR A 166 -2.50 2.21 13.32
C TYR A 166 -3.22 3.56 13.25
N LEU A 167 -2.54 4.61 12.80
CA LEU A 167 -3.14 5.93 12.62
C LEU A 167 -4.30 5.89 11.63
N ALA A 168 -4.11 5.23 10.47
CA ALA A 168 -5.19 5.07 9.50
C ALA A 168 -6.35 4.24 10.07
N LEU A 169 -6.07 3.20 10.84
CA LEU A 169 -7.07 2.37 11.50
C LEU A 169 -7.95 3.19 12.48
N GLN A 170 -7.32 4.04 13.29
CA GLN A 170 -8.04 4.85 14.29
C GLN A 170 -8.79 6.02 13.64
N LEU A 171 -8.13 6.76 12.76
CA LEU A 171 -8.66 8.00 12.19
C LEU A 171 -9.73 7.70 11.13
N CYS A 172 -9.50 6.70 10.27
CA CYS A 172 -10.48 6.29 9.26
C CYS A 172 -11.57 5.39 9.83
N ARG A 173 -11.76 5.30 11.15
CA ARG A 173 -12.98 4.72 11.71
C ARG A 173 -14.20 5.58 11.41
N ASP A 174 -14.01 6.89 11.37
CA ASP A 174 -15.02 7.85 10.94
C ASP A 174 -15.26 7.77 9.42
N ARG A 175 -16.54 7.89 8.96
CA ARG A 175 -16.85 7.75 7.52
C ARG A 175 -16.25 8.87 6.71
N ARG A 176 -16.35 10.10 7.22
CA ARG A 176 -15.96 11.31 6.49
C ARG A 176 -14.45 11.31 6.26
N ARG A 177 -13.68 10.97 7.29
CA ARG A 177 -12.22 10.78 7.17
C ARG A 177 -11.86 9.61 6.24
N ALA A 178 -12.57 8.49 6.31
CA ALA A 178 -12.33 7.38 5.38
C ALA A 178 -12.60 7.73 3.91
N ASP A 179 -13.69 8.46 3.63
CA ASP A 179 -14.02 8.94 2.28
C ASP A 179 -12.96 9.94 1.79
N LEU A 180 -12.55 10.88 2.64
CA LEU A 180 -11.50 11.85 2.33
C LEU A 180 -10.14 11.17 2.13
N PHE A 181 -9.82 10.16 2.94
CA PHE A 181 -8.60 9.37 2.81
C PHE A 181 -8.51 8.69 1.45
N ALA A 182 -9.59 8.01 1.03
CA ALA A 182 -9.66 7.36 -0.27
C ALA A 182 -9.49 8.38 -1.42
N LEU A 183 -10.19 9.52 -1.35
CA LEU A 183 -10.05 10.61 -2.32
C LEU A 183 -8.62 11.13 -2.39
N MET A 184 -8.01 11.41 -1.23
CA MET A 184 -6.69 11.99 -1.18
C MET A 184 -5.62 11.03 -1.71
N LEU A 185 -5.73 9.73 -1.45
CA LEU A 185 -4.81 8.74 -2.03
C LEU A 185 -4.88 8.73 -3.56
N VAL A 186 -6.07 8.83 -4.15
CA VAL A 186 -6.22 8.91 -5.60
C VAL A 186 -5.63 10.21 -6.14
N LEU A 187 -5.89 11.35 -5.49
CA LEU A 187 -5.29 12.63 -5.87
C LEU A 187 -3.76 12.61 -5.79
N ILE A 188 -3.20 12.04 -4.73
CA ILE A 188 -1.75 11.87 -4.55
C ILE A 188 -1.20 10.98 -5.68
N ALA A 189 -1.80 9.82 -5.93
CA ALA A 189 -1.38 8.92 -7.00
C ALA A 189 -1.46 9.58 -8.39
N SER A 190 -2.52 10.35 -8.66
CA SER A 190 -2.66 11.13 -9.89
C SER A 190 -1.61 12.24 -10.01
N ALA A 191 -1.31 12.95 -8.93
CA ALA A 191 -0.28 13.99 -8.93
C ALA A 191 1.09 13.39 -9.29
N TYR A 192 1.46 12.25 -8.68
CA TYR A 192 2.70 11.54 -9.02
C TYR A 192 2.69 10.96 -10.44
N ALA A 193 1.53 10.55 -10.96
CA ALA A 193 1.38 10.11 -12.35
C ALA A 193 1.58 11.24 -13.35
N VAL A 194 0.89 12.37 -13.15
CA VAL A 194 1.07 13.56 -14.00
C VAL A 194 2.50 14.05 -13.92
N TYR A 195 3.07 14.15 -12.72
CA TYR A 195 4.47 14.52 -12.53
C TYR A 195 5.41 13.57 -13.29
N GLY A 196 5.23 12.26 -13.15
CA GLY A 196 6.08 11.27 -13.82
C GLY A 196 5.98 11.33 -15.34
N ILE A 197 4.78 11.56 -15.88
CA ILE A 197 4.57 11.76 -17.32
C ILE A 197 5.26 13.04 -17.79
N VAL A 198 5.07 14.16 -17.09
CA VAL A 198 5.69 15.45 -17.44
C VAL A 198 7.21 15.35 -17.37
N GLN A 199 7.76 14.78 -16.30
CA GLN A 199 9.20 14.58 -16.15
C GLN A 199 9.74 13.69 -17.28
N PHE A 200 9.04 12.61 -17.62
CA PHE A 200 9.46 11.72 -18.71
C PHE A 200 9.50 12.41 -20.08
N LEU A 201 8.52 13.28 -20.37
CA LEU A 201 8.44 13.98 -21.65
C LEU A 201 9.39 15.17 -21.74
N ALA A 202 9.53 15.96 -20.67
CA ALA A 202 10.31 17.19 -20.67
C ALA A 202 11.78 16.96 -20.29
N PHE A 203 12.06 16.01 -19.40
CA PHE A 203 13.40 15.74 -18.84
C PHE A 203 13.69 14.24 -18.74
N PRO A 204 13.70 13.50 -19.87
CA PRO A 204 13.71 12.02 -19.91
C PRO A 204 14.89 11.37 -19.19
N THR A 205 16.02 12.06 -19.09
CA THR A 205 17.27 11.58 -18.47
C THR A 205 17.39 11.92 -16.99
N THR A 206 16.40 12.57 -16.39
CA THR A 206 16.45 13.02 -14.99
C THR A 206 15.44 12.30 -14.11
N LEU A 207 15.77 12.18 -12.82
CA LEU A 207 14.91 11.77 -11.72
C LEU A 207 14.87 12.91 -10.71
N LEU A 208 13.72 13.57 -10.56
CA LEU A 208 13.62 14.82 -9.80
C LEU A 208 14.58 15.88 -10.35
N TRP A 209 15.75 16.01 -9.72
CA TRP A 209 16.83 16.95 -10.06
C TRP A 209 18.19 16.27 -10.25
N ILE A 210 18.26 14.94 -10.24
CA ILE A 210 19.49 14.17 -10.49
C ILE A 210 19.42 13.42 -11.81
N GLU A 211 20.57 13.09 -12.39
CA GLU A 211 20.63 12.26 -13.59
C GLU A 211 20.27 10.80 -13.29
N LYS A 212 19.50 10.18 -14.18
CA LYS A 212 19.14 8.76 -14.11
C LYS A 212 20.33 7.92 -14.55
N THR A 213 20.73 7.00 -13.69
CA THR A 213 21.71 5.96 -14.01
C THR A 213 21.04 4.68 -14.53
N ALA A 214 19.74 4.49 -14.27
CA ALA A 214 18.99 3.30 -14.66
C ALA A 214 17.58 3.66 -15.19
N TYR A 215 16.97 2.72 -15.91
CA TYR A 215 15.59 2.81 -16.44
C TYR A 215 15.35 4.05 -17.33
N LEU A 216 16.35 4.41 -18.14
CA LEU A 216 16.19 5.39 -19.22
C LEU A 216 15.11 4.91 -20.19
N GLY A 217 14.24 5.82 -20.64
CA GLY A 217 13.11 5.46 -21.49
C GLY A 217 11.89 4.88 -20.75
N SER A 218 11.88 4.88 -19.41
CA SER A 218 10.71 4.48 -18.61
C SER A 218 10.24 5.59 -17.67
N VAL A 219 8.93 5.66 -17.44
CA VAL A 219 8.35 6.48 -16.37
C VAL A 219 8.69 5.84 -15.02
N THR A 220 9.33 6.62 -14.16
CA THR A 220 9.65 6.24 -12.78
C THR A 220 8.97 7.15 -11.76
N SER A 221 8.35 8.25 -12.23
CA SER A 221 7.92 9.36 -11.37
C SER A 221 9.07 9.78 -10.43
N THR A 222 8.82 9.86 -9.14
CA THR A 222 9.80 10.18 -8.10
C THR A 222 10.52 8.96 -7.54
N PHE A 223 10.33 7.75 -8.08
CA PHE A 223 10.96 6.53 -7.58
C PHE A 223 12.26 6.24 -8.32
N VAL A 224 13.25 5.68 -7.63
CA VAL A 224 14.50 5.21 -8.27
C VAL A 224 14.23 3.99 -9.17
N ASN A 225 13.29 3.14 -8.79
CA ASN A 225 12.96 1.90 -9.49
C ASN A 225 11.57 1.98 -10.17
N ARG A 226 11.51 1.74 -11.48
CA ARG A 226 10.28 1.77 -12.28
C ARG A 226 9.21 0.77 -11.82
N ASN A 227 9.62 -0.41 -11.33
CA ASN A 227 8.72 -1.46 -10.90
C ASN A 227 8.07 -1.12 -9.55
N SER A 228 8.81 -0.45 -8.67
CA SER A 228 8.26 0.07 -7.40
C SER A 228 7.23 1.17 -7.66
N TYR A 229 7.50 2.07 -8.61
CA TYR A 229 6.50 3.03 -9.07
C TYR A 229 5.29 2.35 -9.73
N ALA A 230 5.50 1.32 -10.55
CA ALA A 230 4.42 0.56 -11.15
C ALA A 230 3.48 -0.06 -10.09
N THR A 231 4.03 -0.57 -8.99
CA THR A 231 3.22 -1.06 -7.86
C THR A 231 2.42 0.07 -7.21
N TYR A 232 3.06 1.22 -6.97
CA TYR A 232 2.42 2.40 -6.40
C TYR A 232 1.27 2.91 -7.29
N ALA A 233 1.50 3.01 -8.60
CA ALA A 233 0.48 3.37 -9.58
C ALA A 233 -0.64 2.32 -9.63
N GLY A 234 -0.31 1.03 -9.57
CA GLY A 234 -1.29 -0.07 -9.48
C GLY A 234 -2.21 0.04 -8.27
N ILE A 235 -1.67 0.38 -7.10
CA ILE A 235 -2.45 0.72 -5.90
C ILE A 235 -3.38 1.92 -6.20
N GLY A 236 -2.87 2.97 -6.84
CA GLY A 236 -3.66 4.13 -7.26
C GLY A 236 -4.84 3.77 -8.17
N VAL A 237 -4.64 2.85 -9.13
CA VAL A 237 -5.69 2.37 -10.04
C VAL A 237 -6.80 1.67 -9.25
N VAL A 238 -6.48 0.72 -8.39
CA VAL A 238 -7.51 -0.04 -7.63
C VAL A 238 -8.22 0.82 -6.58
N MET A 239 -7.52 1.83 -6.02
CA MET A 239 -8.15 2.84 -5.17
C MET A 239 -9.14 3.71 -5.96
N SER A 240 -8.79 4.08 -7.20
CA SER A 240 -9.67 4.85 -8.08
C SER A 240 -10.92 4.06 -8.49
N PHE A 241 -10.78 2.75 -8.77
CA PHE A 241 -11.94 1.88 -8.97
C PHE A 241 -12.83 1.82 -7.71
N GLY A 242 -12.24 1.80 -6.52
CA GLY A 242 -12.97 1.92 -5.25
C GLY A 242 -13.82 3.17 -5.13
N LEU A 243 -13.25 4.34 -5.44
CA LEU A 243 -14.00 5.60 -5.43
C LEU A 243 -15.11 5.64 -6.47
N LEU A 244 -14.83 5.16 -7.69
CA LEU A 244 -15.84 5.09 -8.74
C LEU A 244 -16.99 4.15 -8.34
N ALA A 245 -16.66 3.03 -7.70
CA ALA A 245 -17.63 2.08 -7.16
C ALA A 245 -18.51 2.71 -6.07
N GLU A 246 -17.89 3.50 -5.18
CA GLU A 246 -18.58 4.18 -4.10
C GLU A 246 -19.54 5.24 -4.66
N LEU A 247 -19.11 6.01 -5.66
CA LEU A 247 -19.97 6.97 -6.36
C LEU A 247 -21.16 6.27 -7.03
N ALA A 248 -20.93 5.15 -7.71
CA ALA A 248 -21.97 4.37 -8.35
C ALA A 248 -22.96 3.78 -7.32
N GLN A 249 -22.47 3.30 -6.17
CA GLN A 249 -23.31 2.78 -5.09
C GLN A 249 -24.18 3.87 -4.45
N ARG A 250 -23.62 5.07 -4.22
CA ARG A 250 -24.37 6.22 -3.66
C ARG A 250 -25.41 6.78 -4.62
N SER A 251 -25.20 6.62 -5.92
CA SER A 251 -26.11 7.10 -6.97
C SER A 251 -27.22 6.09 -7.31
N SER A 252 -27.24 4.92 -6.65
CA SER A 252 -28.27 3.90 -6.85
C SER A 252 -29.56 4.29 -6.11
N PHE A 253 -30.56 4.77 -6.86
CA PHE A 253 -31.91 5.00 -6.35
C PHE A 253 -32.61 3.67 -6.07
N GLY A 254 -33.56 3.65 -5.12
CA GLY A 254 -34.42 2.49 -4.84
C GLY A 254 -35.20 2.01 -6.09
N THR A 255 -35.75 0.79 -6.03
CA THR A 255 -36.49 0.15 -7.15
C THR A 255 -37.75 0.89 -7.60
N GLU A 256 -38.21 1.87 -6.82
CA GLU A 256 -39.43 2.65 -7.05
C GLU A 256 -39.31 3.73 -8.13
N VAL A 257 -38.09 4.05 -8.60
CA VAL A 257 -37.87 5.10 -9.62
C VAL A 257 -37.84 4.47 -11.02
N PRO A 258 -38.48 5.09 -12.05
CA PRO A 258 -38.40 4.61 -13.42
C PRO A 258 -36.96 4.54 -13.94
N TRP A 259 -36.67 3.54 -14.77
CA TRP A 259 -35.30 3.23 -15.21
C TRP A 259 -34.62 4.38 -15.96
N THR A 260 -35.38 5.19 -16.70
CA THR A 260 -34.89 6.35 -17.47
C THR A 260 -34.33 7.45 -16.57
N TYR A 261 -35.03 7.76 -15.47
CA TYR A 261 -34.55 8.71 -14.46
C TYR A 261 -33.36 8.17 -13.69
N ARG A 262 -33.33 6.86 -13.40
CA ARG A 262 -32.15 6.21 -12.79
C ARG A 262 -30.93 6.27 -13.71
N LEU A 263 -31.11 6.07 -15.02
CA LEU A 263 -30.03 6.17 -15.99
C LEU A 263 -29.54 7.63 -16.10
N GLY A 264 -30.45 8.60 -16.23
CA GLY A 264 -30.10 10.01 -16.33
C GLY A 264 -29.34 10.52 -15.10
N ALA A 265 -29.80 10.19 -13.89
CA ALA A 265 -29.12 10.59 -12.66
C ALA A 265 -27.78 9.86 -12.43
N LEU A 266 -27.67 8.60 -12.88
CA LEU A 266 -26.40 7.88 -12.87
C LEU A 266 -25.41 8.49 -13.86
N VAL A 267 -25.84 8.81 -15.08
CA VAL A 267 -25.02 9.46 -16.10
C VAL A 267 -24.59 10.84 -15.61
N ASP A 268 -25.48 11.66 -15.06
CA ASP A 268 -25.12 12.97 -14.52
C ASP A 268 -24.14 12.86 -13.34
N ALA A 269 -24.33 11.89 -12.44
CA ALA A 269 -23.39 11.63 -11.35
C ALA A 269 -22.01 11.15 -11.86
N LEU A 270 -21.97 10.21 -12.81
CA LEU A 270 -20.72 9.69 -13.38
C LEU A 270 -20.00 10.74 -14.25
N VAL A 271 -20.74 11.57 -14.98
CA VAL A 271 -20.16 12.62 -15.83
C VAL A 271 -19.70 13.80 -14.99
N ARG A 272 -20.51 14.30 -14.03
CA ARG A 272 -20.10 15.47 -13.23
C ARG A 272 -19.14 15.13 -12.10
N ARG A 273 -19.35 14.01 -11.41
CA ARG A 273 -18.54 13.62 -10.23
C ARG A 273 -17.56 12.49 -10.53
N GLY A 274 -17.84 11.66 -11.54
CA GLY A 274 -16.96 10.56 -11.93
C GLY A 274 -15.88 10.95 -12.94
N MET A 275 -16.08 12.00 -13.75
CA MET A 275 -15.09 12.43 -14.75
C MET A 275 -13.70 12.72 -14.16
N PRO A 276 -13.55 13.42 -13.01
CA PRO A 276 -12.24 13.59 -12.38
C PRO A 276 -11.59 12.27 -11.99
N ILE A 277 -12.38 11.27 -11.56
CA ILE A 277 -11.89 9.93 -11.20
C ILE A 277 -11.48 9.16 -12.46
N PHE A 278 -12.21 9.30 -13.57
CA PHE A 278 -11.80 8.71 -14.85
C PHE A 278 -10.49 9.31 -15.38
N VAL A 279 -10.34 10.64 -15.29
CA VAL A 279 -9.09 11.32 -15.65
C VAL A 279 -7.94 10.84 -14.76
N ALA A 280 -8.18 10.65 -13.46
CA ALA A 280 -7.21 10.06 -12.54
C ALA A 280 -6.81 8.63 -12.95
N ILE A 281 -7.77 7.76 -13.26
CA ILE A 281 -7.51 6.38 -13.73
C ILE A 281 -6.68 6.40 -15.00
N LEU A 282 -7.02 7.29 -15.95
CA LEU A 282 -6.31 7.40 -17.22
C LEU A 282 -4.88 7.90 -17.00
N ALA A 283 -4.68 8.96 -16.21
CA ALA A 283 -3.35 9.50 -15.92
C ALA A 283 -2.46 8.45 -15.21
N ILE A 284 -2.99 7.81 -14.16
CA ILE A 284 -2.27 6.77 -13.42
C ILE A 284 -2.00 5.55 -14.31
N GLY A 285 -2.98 5.15 -15.13
CA GLY A 285 -2.87 4.04 -16.06
C GLY A 285 -1.84 4.26 -17.16
N ILE A 286 -1.81 5.45 -17.77
CA ILE A 286 -0.79 5.81 -18.76
C ILE A 286 0.60 5.78 -18.11
N ALA A 287 0.74 6.41 -16.93
CA ALA A 287 2.01 6.40 -16.21
C ALA A 287 2.46 4.96 -15.85
N LEU A 288 1.53 4.10 -15.43
CA LEU A 288 1.76 2.68 -15.16
C LEU A 288 2.26 1.94 -16.41
N LEU A 289 1.60 2.12 -17.55
CA LEU A 289 1.98 1.47 -18.80
C LEU A 289 3.35 1.94 -19.29
N TRP A 290 3.62 3.24 -19.19
CA TRP A 290 4.90 3.84 -19.58
C TRP A 290 6.05 3.51 -18.60
N THR A 291 5.77 2.84 -17.48
CA THR A 291 6.85 2.24 -16.67
C THR A 291 7.55 1.08 -17.39
N GLY A 292 6.91 0.45 -18.39
CA GLY A 292 7.41 -0.79 -19.01
C GLY A 292 7.46 -2.00 -18.08
N SER A 293 6.93 -1.89 -16.85
CA SER A 293 6.96 -2.98 -15.86
C SER A 293 5.85 -4.00 -16.12
N ARG A 294 6.16 -5.06 -16.88
CA ARG A 294 5.22 -6.17 -17.15
C ARG A 294 4.63 -6.76 -15.87
N ALA A 295 5.49 -6.98 -14.87
CA ALA A 295 5.10 -7.49 -13.56
C ALA A 295 4.13 -6.53 -12.84
N GLY A 296 4.43 -5.22 -12.81
CA GLY A 296 3.56 -4.22 -12.20
C GLY A 296 2.21 -4.09 -12.89
N ILE A 297 2.18 -4.23 -14.22
CA ILE A 297 0.94 -4.27 -15.02
C ILE A 297 0.11 -5.51 -14.65
N VAL A 298 0.70 -6.70 -14.66
CA VAL A 298 0.03 -7.96 -14.28
C VAL A 298 -0.51 -7.89 -12.86
N ALA A 299 0.28 -7.37 -11.91
CA ALA A 299 -0.13 -7.17 -10.53
C ALA A 299 -1.33 -6.21 -10.42
N SER A 300 -1.34 -5.12 -11.20
CA SER A 300 -2.46 -4.17 -11.25
C SER A 300 -3.73 -4.82 -11.79
N PHE A 301 -3.62 -5.63 -12.85
CA PHE A 301 -4.74 -6.43 -13.37
C PHE A 301 -5.23 -7.44 -12.34
N ALA A 302 -4.34 -8.12 -11.61
CA ALA A 302 -4.73 -9.05 -10.55
C ALA A 302 -5.50 -8.34 -9.43
N GLY A 303 -5.05 -7.16 -9.01
CA GLY A 303 -5.77 -6.32 -8.03
C GLY A 303 -7.15 -5.91 -8.51
N ALA A 304 -7.26 -5.45 -9.75
CA ALA A 304 -8.55 -5.09 -10.34
C ALA A 304 -9.47 -6.31 -10.51
N PHE A 305 -8.92 -7.47 -10.87
CA PHE A 305 -9.65 -8.72 -10.98
C PHE A 305 -10.22 -9.17 -9.63
N VAL A 306 -9.42 -9.10 -8.55
CA VAL A 306 -9.90 -9.34 -7.19
C VAL A 306 -11.02 -8.36 -6.82
N PHE A 307 -10.88 -7.07 -7.18
CA PHE A 307 -11.94 -6.09 -6.97
C PHE A 307 -13.24 -6.47 -7.71
N VAL A 308 -13.14 -6.93 -8.97
CA VAL A 308 -14.29 -7.41 -9.76
C VAL A 308 -14.94 -8.63 -9.14
N ILE A 309 -14.17 -9.65 -8.73
CA ILE A 309 -14.70 -10.85 -8.08
C ILE A 309 -15.47 -10.45 -6.82
N LEU A 310 -14.87 -9.61 -5.98
CA LEU A 310 -15.50 -9.14 -4.75
C LEU A 310 -16.75 -8.31 -5.05
N ALA A 311 -16.75 -7.49 -6.10
CA ALA A 311 -17.95 -6.78 -6.54
C ALA A 311 -19.04 -7.74 -7.05
N ALA A 312 -18.64 -8.82 -7.73
CA ALA A 312 -19.54 -9.80 -8.33
C ALA A 312 -20.22 -10.70 -7.30
N THR A 313 -19.49 -11.15 -6.27
CA THR A 313 -20.05 -11.92 -5.14
C THR A 313 -21.09 -11.11 -4.37
N LEU A 314 -21.06 -9.78 -4.49
CA LEU A 314 -22.05 -8.86 -3.93
C LEU A 314 -23.21 -8.52 -4.89
N GLY A 315 -23.30 -9.20 -6.03
CA GLY A 315 -24.35 -8.98 -7.04
C GLY A 315 -24.25 -7.65 -7.79
N LYS A 316 -23.13 -6.94 -7.71
CA LYS A 316 -22.97 -5.59 -8.27
C LYS A 316 -22.62 -5.61 -9.77
N ARG A 317 -23.52 -6.13 -10.61
CA ARG A 317 -23.31 -6.28 -12.08
C ARG A 317 -22.85 -4.98 -12.78
N ARG A 318 -23.32 -3.82 -12.33
CA ARG A 318 -22.92 -2.51 -12.85
C ARG A 318 -21.46 -2.15 -12.51
N LEU A 319 -21.00 -2.55 -11.33
CA LEU A 319 -19.63 -2.32 -10.89
C LEU A 319 -18.65 -3.19 -11.68
N ILE A 320 -19.03 -4.44 -11.93
CA ILE A 320 -18.28 -5.33 -12.83
C ILE A 320 -18.11 -4.66 -14.19
N ALA A 321 -19.18 -4.13 -14.79
CA ALA A 321 -19.12 -3.47 -16.09
C ALA A 321 -18.19 -2.23 -16.10
N LEU A 322 -18.21 -1.41 -15.04
CA LEU A 322 -17.34 -0.22 -14.92
C LEU A 322 -15.86 -0.57 -14.77
N VAL A 323 -15.55 -1.60 -13.98
CA VAL A 323 -14.15 -2.03 -13.81
C VAL A 323 -13.67 -2.73 -15.08
N LEU A 324 -14.48 -3.60 -15.69
CA LEU A 324 -14.14 -4.24 -16.95
C LEU A 324 -13.96 -3.24 -18.10
N SER A 325 -14.78 -2.18 -18.16
CA SER A 325 -14.58 -1.12 -19.17
C SER A 325 -13.31 -0.31 -18.91
N GLY A 326 -13.02 0.03 -17.66
CA GLY A 326 -11.75 0.65 -17.27
C GLY A 326 -10.54 -0.22 -17.63
N LEU A 327 -10.61 -1.51 -17.33
CA LEU A 327 -9.57 -2.49 -17.69
C LEU A 327 -9.42 -2.67 -19.19
N ALA A 328 -10.51 -2.68 -19.95
CA ALA A 328 -10.46 -2.74 -21.41
C ALA A 328 -9.78 -1.50 -21.99
N ILE A 329 -10.10 -0.31 -21.47
CA ILE A 329 -9.43 0.94 -21.87
C ILE A 329 -7.93 0.88 -21.55
N LEU A 330 -7.56 0.44 -20.34
CA LEU A 330 -6.16 0.26 -19.96
C LEU A 330 -5.44 -0.80 -20.80
N ALA A 331 -6.12 -1.89 -21.14
CA ALA A 331 -5.57 -2.95 -21.99
C ALA A 331 -5.38 -2.48 -23.43
N ILE A 332 -6.32 -1.70 -23.98
CA ILE A 332 -6.20 -1.10 -25.32
C ILE A 332 -5.05 -0.08 -25.32
N ALA A 333 -5.03 0.83 -24.35
CA ALA A 333 -3.94 1.80 -24.20
C ALA A 333 -2.58 1.09 -24.01
N GLY A 334 -2.55 0.02 -23.23
CA GLY A 334 -1.35 -0.77 -22.97
C GLY A 334 -0.89 -1.58 -24.17
N GLY A 335 -1.81 -2.16 -24.93
CA GLY A 335 -1.52 -2.88 -26.17
C GLY A 335 -0.91 -1.95 -27.23
N LEU A 336 -1.42 -0.71 -27.34
CA LEU A 336 -0.87 0.31 -28.24
C LEU A 336 0.57 0.71 -27.86
N VAL A 337 0.87 0.84 -26.56
CA VAL A 337 2.23 1.13 -26.06
C VAL A 337 3.16 -0.07 -26.23
N ALA A 338 2.70 -1.28 -25.87
CA ALA A 338 3.47 -2.52 -25.96
C ALA A 338 3.83 -2.90 -27.39
N TYR A 339 2.98 -2.60 -28.38
CA TYR A 339 3.28 -2.85 -29.79
C TYR A 339 4.49 -2.03 -30.28
N GLY A 340 4.70 -0.83 -29.73
CA GLY A 340 5.90 -0.03 -30.00
C GLY A 340 7.17 -0.55 -29.30
N GLU A 341 7.03 -1.08 -28.09
CA GLU A 341 8.16 -1.53 -27.27
C GLU A 341 8.65 -2.95 -27.61
N LEU A 342 7.76 -3.86 -28.03
CA LEU A 342 8.11 -5.19 -28.53
C LEU A 342 9.00 -5.14 -29.79
N PHE A 343 8.88 -4.08 -30.58
CA PHE A 343 9.75 -3.82 -31.74
C PHE A 343 11.16 -3.42 -31.31
N VAL A 344 11.29 -2.65 -30.22
CA VAL A 344 12.58 -2.17 -29.67
C VAL A 344 13.29 -3.22 -28.82
N GLN A 345 12.56 -4.04 -28.06
CA GLN A 345 13.12 -5.07 -27.18
C GLN A 345 13.69 -6.28 -27.94
N ARG A 346 13.24 -6.57 -29.17
CA ARG A 346 13.88 -7.57 -30.05
C ARG A 346 15.29 -7.14 -30.51
N LEU A 347 15.65 -5.88 -30.32
CA LEU A 347 16.95 -5.33 -30.70
C LEU A 347 17.93 -5.19 -29.52
N ASN A 348 17.47 -5.22 -28.26
CA ASN A 348 18.32 -4.95 -27.08
C ASN A 348 18.02 -5.89 -25.88
N ASN A 349 18.74 -7.01 -25.83
CA ASN A 349 19.12 -7.84 -24.66
C ASN A 349 18.08 -8.70 -23.89
N GLU A 350 18.32 -10.02 -23.95
CA GLU A 350 17.65 -11.10 -23.20
C GLU A 350 18.25 -11.39 -21.79
N GLY A 351 19.32 -10.71 -21.34
CA GLY A 351 20.03 -11.06 -20.10
C GLY A 351 19.43 -10.61 -18.76
N GLY A 352 18.44 -9.70 -18.75
CA GLY A 352 17.94 -9.08 -17.52
C GLY A 352 16.99 -9.94 -16.67
N SER A 353 16.28 -10.90 -17.25
CA SER A 353 15.37 -11.79 -16.50
C SER A 353 16.09 -13.00 -15.92
N GLU A 354 17.04 -13.56 -16.66
CA GLU A 354 17.84 -14.73 -16.25
C GLU A 354 18.72 -14.38 -15.03
N THR A 355 19.35 -13.21 -15.05
CA THR A 355 20.15 -12.72 -13.91
C THR A 355 19.32 -12.54 -12.64
N ARG A 356 18.07 -12.06 -12.72
CA ARG A 356 17.18 -11.94 -11.55
C ARG A 356 16.81 -13.30 -10.97
N TRP A 357 16.49 -14.27 -11.82
CA TRP A 357 16.17 -15.63 -11.37
C TRP A 357 17.35 -16.32 -10.71
N TYR A 358 18.56 -16.07 -11.21
CA TYR A 358 19.78 -16.50 -10.54
C TYR A 358 19.88 -15.90 -9.13
N VAL A 359 19.71 -14.59 -8.98
CA VAL A 359 19.76 -13.92 -7.65
C VAL A 359 18.74 -14.53 -6.69
N VAL A 360 17.49 -14.71 -7.12
CA VAL A 360 16.43 -15.33 -6.30
C VAL A 360 16.81 -16.75 -5.88
N ARG A 361 17.31 -17.57 -6.81
CA ARG A 361 17.69 -18.96 -6.53
C ARG A 361 18.86 -19.04 -5.55
N THR A 362 19.91 -18.26 -5.77
CA THR A 362 21.09 -18.23 -4.88
C THR A 362 20.71 -17.72 -3.49
N THR A 363 19.85 -16.70 -3.41
CA THR A 363 19.32 -16.21 -2.12
C THR A 363 18.54 -17.29 -1.39
N PHE A 364 17.69 -18.02 -2.10
CA PHE A 364 16.92 -19.11 -1.50
C PHE A 364 17.83 -20.24 -1.00
N GLN A 365 18.87 -20.59 -1.77
CA GLN A 365 19.86 -21.59 -1.34
C GLN A 365 20.61 -21.12 -0.09
N ALA A 366 21.07 -19.87 -0.06
CA ALA A 366 21.73 -19.29 1.11
C ALA A 366 20.80 -19.27 2.35
N ALA A 367 19.51 -18.99 2.17
CA ALA A 367 18.53 -19.04 3.26
C ALA A 367 18.40 -20.46 3.88
N LEU A 368 18.69 -21.52 3.12
CA LEU A 368 18.68 -22.89 3.63
C LEU A 368 19.92 -23.24 4.46
N ASP A 369 21.01 -22.45 4.39
CA ASP A 369 22.18 -22.63 5.24
C ASP A 369 21.91 -22.18 6.69
N VAL A 370 21.03 -21.18 6.86
CA VAL A 370 20.67 -20.61 8.17
C VAL A 370 19.14 -20.55 8.34
N PRO A 371 18.43 -21.70 8.26
CA PRO A 371 16.98 -21.72 8.08
C PRO A 371 16.20 -21.28 9.33
N TRP A 372 16.78 -21.42 10.52
CA TRP A 372 16.09 -21.14 11.77
C TRP A 372 16.20 -19.68 12.18
N THR A 373 17.39 -19.10 12.02
CA THR A 373 17.67 -17.76 12.54
C THR A 373 17.71 -16.69 11.46
N GLY A 374 17.96 -17.08 10.19
CA GLY A 374 18.30 -16.14 9.13
C GLY A 374 19.63 -15.43 9.37
N PHE A 375 19.99 -14.52 8.44
CA PHE A 375 21.21 -13.72 8.53
C PHE A 375 21.06 -12.38 9.25
N GLY A 376 19.84 -12.03 9.67
CA GLY A 376 19.51 -10.75 10.28
C GLY A 376 18.60 -9.90 9.39
N TYR A 377 17.59 -9.26 10.00
CA TYR A 377 16.72 -8.36 9.25
C TYR A 377 17.50 -7.23 8.57
N GLY A 378 17.23 -6.98 7.28
CA GLY A 378 17.94 -5.98 6.49
C GLY A 378 19.36 -6.36 6.03
N SER A 379 19.88 -7.53 6.37
CA SER A 379 21.27 -7.92 6.08
C SER A 379 21.52 -8.36 4.63
N PHE A 380 20.47 -8.43 3.79
CA PHE A 380 20.57 -9.00 2.44
C PHE A 380 21.73 -8.42 1.63
N ASP A 381 21.82 -7.09 1.54
CA ASP A 381 22.79 -6.40 0.69
C ASP A 381 24.25 -6.80 1.01
N ARG A 382 24.61 -6.80 2.29
CA ARG A 382 25.98 -7.14 2.73
C ARG A 382 26.28 -8.63 2.65
N VAL A 383 25.31 -9.48 3.01
CA VAL A 383 25.55 -10.92 3.11
C VAL A 383 25.49 -11.60 1.74
N TYR A 384 24.58 -11.16 0.87
CA TYR A 384 24.43 -11.74 -0.47
C TYR A 384 25.71 -11.60 -1.31
N ALA A 385 26.49 -10.54 -1.09
CA ALA A 385 27.78 -10.32 -1.76
C ALA A 385 28.76 -11.50 -1.60
N VAL A 386 28.67 -12.25 -0.50
CA VAL A 386 29.53 -13.42 -0.20
C VAL A 386 29.07 -14.67 -0.96
N TYR A 387 27.78 -14.76 -1.28
CA TYR A 387 27.17 -15.89 -1.98
C TYR A 387 27.21 -15.76 -3.52
N ARG A 388 27.71 -14.63 -4.03
CA ARG A 388 27.81 -14.38 -5.47
C ARG A 388 28.97 -15.16 -6.08
N ASP A 389 28.71 -15.87 -7.18
CA ASP A 389 29.75 -16.52 -7.97
C ASP A 389 30.65 -15.47 -8.66
N ALA A 390 31.96 -15.72 -8.69
CA ALA A 390 32.97 -14.84 -9.26
C ALA A 390 32.85 -14.66 -10.79
N GLY A 391 32.04 -15.49 -11.46
CA GLY A 391 31.78 -15.44 -12.90
C GLY A 391 30.73 -14.39 -13.36
N LEU A 392 29.99 -13.77 -12.44
CA LEU A 392 29.09 -12.65 -12.77
C LEU A 392 29.87 -11.33 -12.76
N ASP A 393 29.64 -10.47 -13.76
CA ASP A 393 30.28 -9.16 -13.88
C ASP A 393 30.35 -8.45 -12.53
N PHE A 394 31.57 -8.29 -12.00
CA PHE A 394 31.86 -7.73 -10.67
C PHE A 394 31.21 -6.35 -10.45
N ILE A 395 30.87 -5.67 -11.55
CA ILE A 395 30.30 -4.32 -11.63
C ILE A 395 28.83 -4.25 -11.16
N LEU A 396 28.07 -5.36 -11.20
CA LEU A 396 26.66 -5.35 -10.81
C LEU A 396 26.49 -5.57 -9.29
N HIS A 397 26.14 -4.50 -8.59
CA HIS A 397 25.74 -4.51 -7.17
C HIS A 397 24.24 -4.81 -7.04
N TRP A 398 23.89 -5.80 -6.22
CA TRP A 398 22.51 -6.25 -5.98
C TRP A 398 22.14 -6.04 -4.52
N ASP A 399 21.38 -4.97 -4.26
CA ASP A 399 20.94 -4.58 -2.92
C ASP A 399 19.64 -5.28 -2.47
N LYS A 400 18.99 -6.04 -3.38
CA LYS A 400 17.69 -6.69 -3.20
C LYS A 400 17.59 -8.02 -3.94
N ALA A 401 16.82 -8.96 -3.40
CA ALA A 401 16.68 -10.31 -3.98
C ALA A 401 15.74 -10.38 -5.20
N HIS A 402 15.04 -9.29 -5.53
CA HIS A 402 13.93 -9.29 -6.52
C HIS A 402 12.81 -10.31 -6.25
N ASN A 403 12.69 -10.76 -5.00
CA ASN A 403 11.57 -11.50 -4.47
C ASN A 403 11.48 -11.22 -2.97
N THR A 404 10.42 -10.52 -2.56
CA THR A 404 10.28 -10.07 -1.17
C THR A 404 10.22 -11.24 -0.20
N TYR A 405 9.57 -12.35 -0.59
CA TYR A 405 9.39 -13.50 0.29
C TYR A 405 10.71 -14.23 0.52
N VAL A 406 11.51 -14.41 -0.53
CA VAL A 406 12.82 -15.05 -0.44
C VAL A 406 13.80 -14.19 0.35
N GLU A 407 13.78 -12.86 0.17
CA GLU A 407 14.59 -11.93 0.97
C GLU A 407 14.20 -12.00 2.46
N LEU A 408 12.91 -11.95 2.79
CA LEU A 408 12.46 -12.06 4.18
C LEU A 408 12.80 -13.42 4.80
N LEU A 409 12.71 -14.51 4.04
CA LEU A 409 13.11 -15.83 4.51
C LEU A 409 14.61 -15.88 4.82
N PHE A 410 15.44 -15.33 3.93
CA PHE A 410 16.89 -15.21 4.10
C PHE A 410 17.26 -14.39 5.34
N GLU A 411 16.59 -13.28 5.56
CA GLU A 411 16.90 -12.34 6.63
C GLU A 411 16.37 -12.79 8.01
N LEU A 412 15.14 -13.31 8.07
CA LEU A 412 14.44 -13.59 9.33
C LEU A 412 14.51 -15.05 9.77
N GLY A 413 14.79 -15.98 8.85
CA GLY A 413 14.60 -17.41 9.06
C GLY A 413 13.12 -17.83 9.01
N ILE A 414 12.89 -19.14 8.90
CA ILE A 414 11.57 -19.76 8.71
C ILE A 414 10.55 -19.36 9.80
N PRO A 415 10.87 -19.38 11.11
CA PRO A 415 9.87 -19.10 12.14
C PRO A 415 9.32 -17.66 12.06
N ALA A 416 10.21 -16.67 11.97
CA ALA A 416 9.83 -15.26 11.91
C ALA A 416 9.26 -14.86 10.55
N PHE A 417 9.76 -15.43 9.45
CA PHE A 417 9.11 -15.34 8.14
C PHE A 417 7.66 -15.84 8.18
N THR A 418 7.45 -17.03 8.75
CA THR A 418 6.09 -17.60 8.89
C THR A 418 5.20 -16.69 9.74
N ALA A 419 5.72 -16.17 10.86
CA ALA A 419 4.99 -15.22 11.70
C ALA A 419 4.61 -13.94 10.93
N PHE A 420 5.48 -13.42 10.06
CA PHE A 420 5.20 -12.27 9.19
C PHE A 420 4.08 -12.57 8.17
N ILE A 421 4.11 -13.74 7.53
CA ILE A 421 3.05 -14.16 6.60
C ILE A 421 1.70 -14.32 7.33
N VAL A 422 1.70 -14.96 8.50
CA VAL A 422 0.50 -15.11 9.32
C VAL A 422 0.01 -13.76 9.85
N LEU A 423 0.89 -12.82 10.17
CA LEU A 423 0.54 -11.46 10.56
C LEU A 423 -0.30 -10.77 9.47
N GLY A 424 0.23 -10.66 8.25
CA GLY A 424 -0.49 -10.06 7.12
C GLY A 424 -1.77 -10.83 6.77
N GLY A 425 -1.68 -12.16 6.73
CA GLY A 425 -2.80 -13.05 6.45
C GLY A 425 -3.94 -12.91 7.47
N SER A 426 -3.62 -12.78 8.75
CA SER A 426 -4.63 -12.64 9.82
C SER A 426 -5.45 -11.36 9.69
N VAL A 427 -4.82 -10.24 9.32
CA VAL A 427 -5.48 -8.96 9.06
C VAL A 427 -6.41 -9.07 7.85
N LEU A 428 -5.95 -9.71 6.76
CA LEU A 428 -6.76 -9.91 5.55
C LEU A 428 -7.91 -10.87 5.77
N ILE A 429 -7.70 -11.97 6.49
CA ILE A 429 -8.76 -12.91 6.87
C ILE A 429 -9.80 -12.19 7.73
N GLN A 430 -9.39 -11.36 8.68
CA GLN A 430 -10.32 -10.56 9.49
C GLN A 430 -11.11 -9.58 8.62
N LEU A 431 -10.45 -8.90 7.69
CA LEU A 431 -11.09 -8.00 6.73
C LEU A 431 -12.13 -8.74 5.89
N ILE A 432 -11.79 -9.89 5.30
CA ILE A 432 -12.70 -10.71 4.49
C ILE A 432 -13.90 -11.18 5.33
N ARG A 433 -13.65 -11.71 6.54
CA ARG A 433 -14.70 -12.16 7.46
C ARG A 433 -15.68 -11.04 7.82
N ASN A 434 -15.18 -9.83 8.06
CA ASN A 434 -16.01 -8.67 8.39
C ASN A 434 -16.90 -8.20 7.23
N LEU A 435 -16.52 -8.50 5.99
CA LEU A 435 -17.27 -8.14 4.78
C LEU A 435 -18.23 -9.25 4.34
N TYR A 436 -17.99 -10.49 4.74
CA TYR A 436 -18.82 -11.63 4.38
C TYR A 436 -20.28 -11.41 4.83
N GLY A 437 -21.23 -11.69 3.93
CA GLY A 437 -22.66 -11.54 4.20
C GLY A 437 -23.17 -10.10 4.28
N ARG A 438 -22.35 -9.09 3.98
CA ARG A 438 -22.81 -7.70 3.95
C ARG A 438 -23.48 -7.34 2.63
N GLU A 439 -24.70 -6.80 2.72
CA GLU A 439 -25.41 -6.24 1.55
C GLU A 439 -24.67 -5.03 0.95
N MET A 440 -24.09 -4.19 1.81
CA MET A 440 -23.39 -2.97 1.41
C MET A 440 -22.02 -2.84 2.09
N PRO A 441 -21.01 -3.62 1.66
CA PRO A 441 -19.67 -3.48 2.20
C PRO A 441 -19.06 -2.12 1.81
N PRO A 442 -18.21 -1.53 2.66
CA PRO A 442 -17.50 -0.29 2.34
C PRO A 442 -16.52 -0.49 1.17
N MET A 443 -16.54 0.40 0.17
CA MET A 443 -15.65 0.26 -0.99
C MET A 443 -14.17 0.39 -0.63
N LEU A 444 -13.82 1.21 0.38
CA LEU A 444 -12.44 1.29 0.88
C LEU A 444 -11.90 -0.06 1.38
N SER A 445 -12.75 -0.87 2.01
CA SER A 445 -12.37 -2.21 2.47
C SER A 445 -12.12 -3.17 1.29
N LEU A 446 -12.90 -3.06 0.22
CA LEU A 446 -12.68 -3.82 -1.01
C LEU A 446 -11.41 -3.37 -1.74
N SER A 447 -11.17 -2.06 -1.80
CA SER A 447 -9.93 -1.49 -2.36
C SER A 447 -8.69 -1.93 -1.58
N ALA A 448 -8.77 -2.09 -0.26
CA ALA A 448 -7.67 -2.62 0.53
C ALA A 448 -7.34 -4.08 0.18
N LEU A 449 -8.35 -4.92 -0.06
CA LEU A 449 -8.15 -6.29 -0.55
C LEU A 449 -7.53 -6.30 -1.96
N ALA A 450 -8.02 -5.44 -2.85
CA ALA A 450 -7.49 -5.29 -4.20
C ALA A 450 -6.03 -4.79 -4.19
N ALA A 451 -5.71 -3.78 -3.37
CA ALA A 451 -4.35 -3.26 -3.20
C ALA A 451 -3.41 -4.34 -2.63
N SER A 452 -3.91 -5.19 -1.72
CA SER A 452 -3.14 -6.34 -1.21
C SER A 452 -2.80 -7.33 -2.32
N ALA A 453 -3.73 -7.60 -3.24
CA ALA A 453 -3.44 -8.44 -4.40
C ALA A 453 -2.41 -7.82 -5.34
N VAL A 454 -2.44 -6.50 -5.59
CA VAL A 454 -1.38 -5.81 -6.36
C VAL A 454 -0.02 -6.04 -5.69
N VAL A 455 0.08 -5.73 -4.40
CA VAL A 455 1.34 -5.80 -3.66
C VAL A 455 1.87 -7.22 -3.59
N PHE A 456 1.04 -8.20 -3.25
CA PHE A 456 1.49 -9.58 -3.06
C PHE A 456 1.84 -10.29 -4.36
N VAL A 457 1.10 -10.05 -5.45
CA VAL A 457 1.44 -10.59 -6.77
C VAL A 457 2.77 -10.02 -7.24
N HIS A 458 2.99 -8.71 -7.08
CA HIS A 458 4.26 -8.10 -7.47
C HIS A 458 5.42 -8.53 -6.58
N ALA A 459 5.19 -8.78 -5.29
CA ALA A 459 6.21 -9.23 -4.34
C ALA A 459 6.87 -10.59 -4.68
N PHE A 460 6.25 -11.41 -5.54
CA PHE A 460 6.85 -12.65 -6.06
C PHE A 460 7.98 -12.43 -7.06
N VAL A 461 8.00 -11.27 -7.71
CA VAL A 461 8.89 -10.98 -8.83
C VAL A 461 9.65 -9.66 -8.64
N ASP A 462 9.40 -8.96 -7.53
CA ASP A 462 10.17 -7.78 -7.13
C ASP A 462 10.09 -7.44 -5.63
N PHE A 463 10.84 -6.43 -5.22
CA PHE A 463 10.99 -5.97 -3.82
C PHE A 463 10.13 -4.73 -3.48
N SER A 464 8.90 -4.67 -3.96
CA SER A 464 8.11 -3.43 -3.83
C SER A 464 7.74 -3.07 -2.38
N LEU A 465 7.64 -4.05 -1.48
CA LEU A 465 7.41 -3.80 -0.05
C LEU A 465 8.63 -3.24 0.67
N GLN A 466 9.82 -3.36 0.09
CA GLN A 466 11.03 -2.75 0.60
C GLN A 466 11.09 -1.25 0.27
N ILE A 467 10.36 -0.76 -0.72
CA ILE A 467 10.26 0.69 -0.95
C ILE A 467 9.29 1.31 0.04
N GLN A 468 9.80 2.18 0.90
CA GLN A 468 9.04 2.71 2.05
C GLN A 468 7.77 3.46 1.62
N ALA A 469 7.79 4.16 0.47
CA ALA A 469 6.60 4.79 -0.09
C ALA A 469 5.47 3.81 -0.41
N VAL A 470 5.79 2.64 -0.98
CA VAL A 470 4.79 1.61 -1.26
C VAL A 470 4.30 0.99 0.04
N ALA A 471 5.22 0.63 0.94
CA ALA A 471 4.90 -0.04 2.20
C ALA A 471 4.00 0.81 3.11
N ILE A 472 4.39 2.06 3.39
CA ILE A 472 3.60 2.97 4.24
C ILE A 472 2.20 3.20 3.65
N THR A 473 2.13 3.46 2.35
CA THR A 473 0.85 3.70 1.66
C THR A 473 -0.05 2.47 1.74
N TYR A 474 0.49 1.29 1.44
CA TYR A 474 -0.23 0.03 1.51
C TYR A 474 -0.75 -0.27 2.92
N TRP A 475 0.10 -0.17 3.94
CA TRP A 475 -0.29 -0.45 5.33
C TRP A 475 -1.30 0.57 5.86
N ALA A 476 -1.22 1.85 5.46
CA ALA A 476 -2.24 2.84 5.77
C ALA A 476 -3.59 2.50 5.10
N ILE A 477 -3.60 2.07 3.83
CA ILE A 477 -4.80 1.59 3.15
C ILE A 477 -5.41 0.39 3.87
N LEU A 478 -4.58 -0.59 4.25
CA LEU A 478 -5.05 -1.78 4.94
C LEU A 478 -5.67 -1.45 6.31
N GLY A 479 -5.04 -0.54 7.07
CA GLY A 479 -5.59 -0.03 8.33
C GLY A 479 -6.93 0.67 8.15
N ALA A 480 -7.03 1.59 7.19
CA ALA A 480 -8.28 2.29 6.90
C ALA A 480 -9.39 1.35 6.39
N GLY A 481 -9.04 0.38 5.54
CA GLY A 481 -9.94 -0.66 5.04
C GLY A 481 -10.48 -1.55 6.16
N LEU A 482 -9.63 -1.98 7.10
CA LEU A 482 -10.03 -2.74 8.27
C LEU A 482 -10.94 -1.92 9.20
N ALA A 483 -10.63 -0.65 9.43
CA ALA A 483 -11.43 0.24 10.27
C ALA A 483 -12.89 0.37 9.78
N GLN A 484 -13.07 0.48 8.46
CA GLN A 484 -14.40 0.55 7.84
C GLN A 484 -15.10 -0.81 7.82
N SER A 485 -14.35 -1.91 7.81
CA SER A 485 -14.93 -3.26 7.76
C SER A 485 -15.73 -3.61 9.01
N TRP A 486 -15.39 -3.09 10.20
CA TRP A 486 -16.18 -3.37 11.40
C TRP A 486 -17.54 -2.68 11.41
N SER A 487 -18.56 -3.40 11.89
CA SER A 487 -19.92 -2.87 12.05
C SER A 487 -19.89 -1.65 12.99
N ARG A 488 -20.73 -0.65 12.70
CA ARG A 488 -20.96 0.49 13.61
C ARG A 488 -22.04 0.19 14.64
N ARG A 489 -22.84 -0.85 14.40
CA ARG A 489 -23.77 -1.41 15.39
C ARG A 489 -22.98 -2.44 16.19
N LEU A 490 -22.85 -2.22 17.50
CA LEU A 490 -22.14 -3.03 18.52
C LEU A 490 -20.70 -2.57 18.85
N ASP A 491 -20.60 -1.68 19.83
CA ASP A 491 -19.94 -1.97 21.12
C ASP A 491 -20.55 -1.04 22.18
N VAL A 492 -21.65 -1.49 22.81
CA VAL A 492 -22.19 -0.89 24.04
C VAL A 492 -21.81 -1.76 25.25
N SER A 493 -21.09 -2.87 25.04
CA SER A 493 -20.49 -3.61 26.15
C SER A 493 -19.19 -2.91 26.55
N LEU A 494 -19.34 -2.18 27.65
CA LEU A 494 -18.30 -1.66 28.54
C LEU A 494 -17.12 -2.63 28.71
#